data_AF-A0A7R9JAS7-F1
#
_entry.id   AF-A0A7R9JAS7-F1
#
_cell.length_a   1.000
_cell.length_b   1.000
_cell.length_c   1.000
_cell.angle_alpha   90.00
_cell.angle_beta   90.00
_cell.angle_gamma   90.00
#
_symmetry.space_group_name_H-M   'P 1'
#
loop_
_entity.id
_entity.type
_entity.pdbx_description
1 polymer ?
#
loop_
_entity_poly.entity_id
_entity_poly.type
_entity_poly.pdbx_seq_one_letter_code
_entity_poly.pdbx_strand_id
1 'polypeptide(L)'
;CFDTPNVSTVSSDVVVQPYNSLLTLKRLTQSADCVVVLDNTALNRIATDRLHIQNPSFTQINKLVSTIMSVSTTTLRYPSYMNNDLIGLIAPLIPTPRLHFLMTGYTPLTTDQEGASVRKTTVLDVMRRLLQPKNMMVSTVHDRSAAHCYISILNIIQGEVDPTQVHKSLQRIRERKLAQFIPWGPASIQVALSRKSPYIQSAHRVSGLMLANHTIISSVNATFSLWGPASIQVALSRKSPYIQSAHRVSGLMLANHTIISSLFDRALQQYDKLRKREAFLEQFRKEAMFRDNLEELDNSREVVQELVDEYQAATREDYLTWKEGVV
;
A
#
# COMPACT_ATOMS: atom_id res chain seq x y z
N CYS A 1 -2.52 -1.85 12.35
CA CYS A 1 -1.98 -0.53 11.99
C CYS A 1 -0.85 -0.23 12.95
N PHE A 2 0.39 -0.21 12.46
CA PHE A 2 1.54 0.21 13.25
C PHE A 2 1.67 1.73 13.10
N ASP A 3 1.78 2.44 14.22
CA ASP A 3 1.96 3.89 14.23
C ASP A 3 3.46 4.18 14.16
N THR A 4 3.94 4.67 13.02
CA THR A 4 5.36 4.96 12.81
C THR A 4 5.80 6.18 13.63
N PRO A 5 7.08 6.26 14.03
CA PRO A 5 7.59 7.36 14.85
C PRO A 5 7.32 8.72 14.20
N ASN A 6 6.62 9.60 14.94
CA ASN A 6 6.32 10.96 14.50
C ASN A 6 7.61 11.72 14.14
N VAL A 7 7.60 12.37 12.97
CA VAL A 7 8.77 13.09 12.41
C VAL A 7 8.85 14.54 12.90
N SER A 8 7.82 15.06 13.55
CA SER A 8 7.85 16.41 14.09
C SER A 8 8.63 16.47 15.40
N THR A 9 9.47 17.48 15.53
CA THR A 9 10.07 17.99 16.78
C THR A 9 9.04 18.38 17.86
N VAL A 10 7.74 18.23 17.59
CA VAL A 10 6.70 18.15 18.61
C VAL A 10 6.76 16.74 19.17
N SER A 11 7.29 16.64 20.39
CA SER A 11 7.30 15.46 21.26
C SER A 11 6.48 14.28 20.74
N SER A 12 7.12 13.13 20.51
CA SER A 12 6.42 11.91 20.89
C SER A 12 6.04 12.11 22.37
N ASP A 13 4.78 12.44 22.65
CA ASP A 13 4.32 12.74 24.02
C ASP A 13 4.62 11.58 24.98
N VAL A 14 4.92 10.40 24.42
CA VAL A 14 5.41 9.21 25.10
C VAL A 14 6.91 9.03 24.83
N VAL A 15 7.74 9.32 25.84
CA VAL A 15 9.22 9.20 25.77
C VAL A 15 9.73 7.76 25.59
N VAL A 16 8.92 6.76 25.94
CA VAL A 16 9.26 5.32 25.79
C VAL A 16 8.83 4.72 24.45
N GLN A 17 8.25 5.52 23.54
CA GLN A 17 7.76 5.05 22.24
C GLN A 17 8.80 4.22 21.45
N PRO A 18 10.10 4.58 21.39
CA PRO A 18 11.07 3.80 20.62
C PRO A 18 11.25 2.36 21.13
N TYR A 19 11.20 2.13 22.46
CA TYR A 19 11.27 0.79 23.03
C TYR A 19 10.05 -0.07 22.64
N ASN A 20 8.86 0.48 22.83
CA ASN A 20 7.60 -0.20 22.49
C ASN A 20 7.51 -0.52 21.00
N SER A 21 7.96 0.41 20.16
CA SER A 21 7.99 0.26 18.71
C SER A 21 8.90 -0.89 18.29
N LEU A 22 10.11 -0.99 18.87
CA LEU A 22 11.08 -2.02 18.51
C LEU A 22 10.63 -3.43 18.93
N LEU A 23 10.11 -3.58 20.16
CA LEU A 23 9.53 -4.83 20.64
C LEU A 23 8.38 -5.30 19.74
N THR A 24 7.53 -4.37 19.30
CA THR A 24 6.42 -4.66 18.39
C THR A 24 6.94 -5.04 17.00
N LEU A 25 7.95 -4.33 16.48
CA LEU A 25 8.54 -4.62 15.17
C LEU A 25 9.16 -6.01 15.11
N LYS A 26 9.82 -6.48 16.18
CA LYS A 26 10.30 -7.88 16.25
C LYS A 26 9.17 -8.88 16.00
N ARG A 27 8.04 -8.71 16.70
CA ARG A 27 6.87 -9.61 16.57
C ARG A 27 6.21 -9.49 15.21
N LEU A 28 6.09 -8.28 14.67
CA LEU A 28 5.60 -8.06 13.31
C LEU A 28 6.50 -8.73 12.27
N THR A 29 7.82 -8.76 12.49
CA THR A 29 8.78 -9.35 11.57
C THR A 29 8.74 -10.89 11.59
N GLN A 30 8.64 -11.48 12.77
CA GLN A 30 8.76 -12.94 12.93
C GLN A 30 7.42 -13.68 12.90
N SER A 31 6.31 -13.00 13.22
CA SER A 31 5.02 -13.66 13.48
C SER A 31 3.86 -13.20 12.62
N ALA A 32 4.06 -12.23 11.71
CA ALA A 32 3.02 -11.77 10.80
C ALA A 32 3.37 -12.10 9.35
N ASP A 33 2.38 -12.56 8.57
CA ASP A 33 2.56 -12.88 7.15
C ASP A 33 2.56 -11.64 6.24
N CYS A 34 1.89 -10.57 6.67
CA CYS A 34 1.75 -9.32 5.92
C CYS A 34 1.42 -8.17 6.86
N VAL A 35 2.15 -7.05 6.73
CA VAL A 35 1.93 -5.86 7.54
C VAL A 35 1.67 -4.67 6.64
N VAL A 36 0.48 -4.06 6.76
CA VAL A 36 0.17 -2.80 6.08
C VAL A 36 0.57 -1.64 6.98
N VAL A 37 1.54 -0.84 6.52
CA VAL A 37 2.09 0.28 7.28
C VAL A 37 1.26 1.54 7.00
N LEU A 38 0.86 2.22 8.08
CA LEU A 38 0.13 3.49 8.03
C LEU A 38 0.85 4.51 8.92
N ASP A 39 1.40 5.54 8.31
CA ASP A 39 2.17 6.54 9.04
C ASP A 39 1.34 7.78 9.37
N ASN A 40 1.16 8.06 10.66
CA ASN A 40 0.45 9.24 11.11
C ASN A 40 1.09 10.56 10.63
N THR A 41 2.42 10.63 10.48
CA THR A 41 3.08 11.82 9.91
C THR A 41 2.64 12.03 8.46
N ALA A 42 2.61 10.96 7.65
CA ALA A 42 2.20 11.05 6.26
C ALA A 42 0.72 11.36 6.12
N LEU A 43 -0.12 10.74 6.96
CA LEU A 43 -1.56 10.99 6.98
C LEU A 43 -1.88 12.42 7.40
N ASN A 44 -1.18 12.97 8.40
CA ASN A 44 -1.28 14.37 8.80
C ASN A 44 -0.88 15.31 7.65
N ARG A 45 0.26 15.05 7.00
CA ARG A 45 0.68 15.82 5.81
C ARG A 45 -0.38 15.78 4.70
N ILE A 46 -0.94 14.61 4.41
CA ILE A 46 -2.00 14.46 3.40
C ILE A 46 -3.26 15.26 3.80
N ALA A 47 -3.67 15.19 5.06
CA ALA A 47 -4.85 15.92 5.54
C ALA A 47 -4.67 17.44 5.45
N THR A 48 -3.48 17.96 5.78
CA THR A 48 -3.17 19.39 5.69
C THR A 48 -3.00 19.84 4.24
N ASP A 49 -2.18 19.15 3.45
CA ASP A 49 -1.78 19.58 2.10
C ASP A 49 -2.87 19.35 1.05
N ARG A 50 -3.64 18.26 1.19
CA ARG A 50 -4.58 17.79 0.14
C ARG A 50 -6.04 17.94 0.50
N LEU A 51 -6.36 17.90 1.79
CA LEU A 51 -7.74 18.13 2.27
C LEU A 51 -7.92 19.54 2.86
N HIS A 52 -6.84 20.34 2.93
CA HIS A 52 -6.84 21.70 3.45
C HIS A 52 -7.38 21.81 4.88
N ILE A 53 -7.14 20.79 5.70
CA ILE A 53 -7.55 20.75 7.11
C ILE A 53 -6.42 21.35 7.95
N GLN A 54 -6.59 22.60 8.39
CA GLN A 54 -5.68 23.24 9.34
C GLN A 54 -5.88 22.59 10.71
N ASN A 55 -4.96 21.71 11.12
CA ASN A 55 -5.01 20.86 12.33
C ASN A 55 -5.97 19.65 12.23
N PRO A 56 -5.55 18.55 11.58
CA PRO A 56 -6.34 17.33 11.50
C PRO A 56 -6.50 16.66 12.87
N SER A 57 -7.75 16.43 13.27
CA SER A 57 -8.09 15.60 14.44
C SER A 57 -7.91 14.10 14.14
N PHE A 58 -7.73 13.27 15.19
CA PHE A 58 -7.69 11.81 15.03
C PHE A 58 -8.93 11.25 14.32
N THR A 59 -10.10 11.86 14.51
CA THR A 59 -11.33 11.46 13.79
C THR A 59 -11.19 11.66 12.29
N GLN A 60 -10.55 12.74 11.82
CA GLN A 60 -10.33 12.99 10.40
C GLN A 60 -9.26 12.07 9.81
N ILE A 61 -8.18 11.80 10.55
CA ILE A 61 -7.15 10.82 10.15
C ILE A 61 -7.78 9.42 10.04
N ASN A 62 -8.59 9.02 11.02
CA ASN A 62 -9.24 7.72 11.02
C ASN A 62 -10.26 7.55 9.88
N LYS A 63 -10.81 8.65 9.32
CA LYS A 63 -11.61 8.57 8.07
C LYS A 63 -10.76 8.15 6.87
N LEU A 64 -9.51 8.62 6.78
CA LEU A 64 -8.58 8.15 5.74
C LEU A 64 -8.21 6.68 5.96
N VAL A 65 -7.84 6.32 7.19
CA VAL A 65 -7.49 4.93 7.58
C VAL A 65 -8.62 3.96 7.26
N SER A 66 -9.85 4.26 7.70
CA SER A 66 -11.03 3.42 7.44
C SER A 66 -11.33 3.29 5.95
N THR A 67 -11.12 4.36 5.15
CA THR A 67 -11.24 4.30 3.70
C THR A 67 -10.23 3.31 3.10
N ILE A 68 -8.95 3.40 3.50
CA ILE A 68 -7.89 2.51 3.01
C ILE A 68 -8.18 1.06 3.37
N MET A 69 -8.54 0.79 4.64
CA MET A 69 -8.87 -0.56 5.12
C MET A 69 -10.10 -1.15 4.43
N SER A 70 -11.09 -0.30 4.13
CA SER A 70 -12.24 -0.72 3.33
C SER A 70 -11.80 -1.05 1.90
N VAL A 71 -11.00 -0.19 1.26
CA VAL A 71 -10.59 -0.42 -0.14
C VAL A 71 -9.68 -1.64 -0.27
N SER A 72 -8.74 -1.87 0.66
CA SER A 72 -7.82 -3.02 0.63
C SER A 72 -8.55 -4.37 0.75
N THR A 73 -9.66 -4.41 1.49
CA THR A 73 -10.49 -5.61 1.65
C THR A 73 -11.61 -5.72 0.62
N THR A 74 -11.65 -4.83 -0.39
CA THR A 74 -12.77 -4.80 -1.34
C THR A 74 -12.83 -6.08 -2.19
N THR A 75 -11.69 -6.64 -2.59
CA THR A 75 -11.64 -7.88 -3.39
C THR A 75 -12.14 -9.10 -2.60
N LEU A 76 -12.04 -9.06 -1.27
CA LEU A 76 -12.56 -10.11 -0.37
C LEU A 76 -14.06 -9.95 -0.13
N ARG A 77 -14.55 -8.70 -0.03
CA ARG A 77 -15.95 -8.39 0.29
C ARG A 77 -16.86 -8.41 -0.94
N TYR A 78 -16.33 -8.02 -2.09
CA TYR A 78 -17.03 -7.99 -3.36
C TYR A 78 -16.28 -8.89 -4.34
N PRO A 79 -16.63 -10.18 -4.39
CA PRO A 79 -15.89 -11.14 -5.19
C PRO A 79 -15.89 -10.72 -6.66
N SER A 80 -14.69 -10.69 -7.23
CA SER A 80 -14.46 -10.50 -8.66
C SER A 80 -13.98 -11.82 -9.27
N TYR A 81 -13.67 -11.89 -10.56
CA TYR A 81 -13.21 -13.16 -11.13
C TYR A 81 -11.79 -13.58 -10.70
N MET A 82 -10.98 -12.70 -10.06
CA MET A 82 -9.62 -13.03 -9.59
C MET A 82 -9.29 -12.38 -8.24
N ASN A 83 -8.42 -13.04 -7.46
CA ASN A 83 -7.94 -12.63 -6.13
C ASN A 83 -9.08 -12.42 -5.10
N ASN A 84 -9.90 -13.45 -4.93
CA ASN A 84 -11.03 -13.46 -3.97
C ASN A 84 -10.63 -13.89 -2.57
N ASP A 85 -9.39 -14.33 -2.40
CA ASP A 85 -8.82 -14.81 -1.15
C ASP A 85 -7.65 -13.92 -0.74
N LEU A 86 -7.43 -13.86 0.57
CA LEU A 86 -6.34 -13.05 1.13
C LEU A 86 -4.97 -13.59 0.71
N ILE A 87 -4.85 -14.92 0.57
CA ILE A 87 -3.62 -15.58 0.14
C ILE A 87 -3.30 -15.19 -1.31
N GLY A 88 -4.26 -15.27 -2.24
CA GLY A 88 -4.10 -14.81 -3.62
C GLY A 88 -3.78 -13.32 -3.76
N LEU A 89 -4.18 -12.49 -2.79
CA LEU A 89 -3.81 -11.07 -2.75
C LEU A 89 -2.37 -10.84 -2.26
N ILE A 90 -1.95 -11.58 -1.23
CA ILE A 90 -0.68 -11.39 -0.53
C ILE A 90 0.48 -12.09 -1.25
N ALA A 91 0.28 -13.32 -1.72
CA ALA A 91 1.37 -14.15 -2.27
C ALA A 91 2.17 -13.46 -3.40
N PRO A 92 1.54 -12.72 -4.34
CA PRO A 92 2.30 -12.02 -5.38
C PRO A 92 2.93 -10.69 -4.92
N LEU A 93 2.47 -10.16 -3.78
CA LEU A 93 3.02 -8.95 -3.18
C LEU A 93 4.29 -9.24 -2.37
N ILE A 94 4.44 -10.46 -1.85
CA ILE A 94 5.48 -10.82 -0.90
C ILE A 94 6.24 -12.05 -1.42
N PRO A 95 7.14 -11.87 -2.41
CA PRO A 95 7.93 -12.99 -2.93
C PRO A 95 8.94 -13.53 -1.91
N THR A 96 9.27 -12.73 -0.90
CA THR A 96 10.24 -13.04 0.16
C THR A 96 9.56 -12.84 1.53
N PRO A 97 9.37 -13.90 2.35
CA PRO A 97 8.53 -13.84 3.55
C PRO A 97 8.91 -12.77 4.58
N ARG A 98 10.21 -12.43 4.73
CA ARG A 98 10.67 -11.38 5.66
C ARG A 98 10.43 -9.95 5.18
N LEU A 99 10.24 -9.74 3.88
CA LEU A 99 10.00 -8.42 3.29
C LEU A 99 8.51 -8.21 3.06
N HIS A 100 7.72 -8.25 4.13
CA HIS A 100 6.25 -8.28 4.10
C HIS A 100 5.58 -6.98 4.54
N PHE A 101 6.35 -5.88 4.63
CA PHE A 101 5.83 -4.56 4.96
C PHE A 101 5.36 -3.81 3.72
N LEU A 102 4.05 -3.58 3.62
CA LEU A 102 3.41 -2.93 2.49
C LEU A 102 3.12 -1.46 2.79
N MET A 103 3.51 -0.61 1.86
CA MET A 103 3.14 0.79 1.82
C MET A 103 1.80 0.97 1.09
N THR A 104 1.03 1.96 1.53
CA THR A 104 -0.25 2.29 0.91
C THR A 104 -0.22 3.64 0.21
N GLY A 105 -0.94 3.72 -0.90
CA GLY A 105 -1.19 4.96 -1.62
C GLY A 105 -2.62 5.04 -2.09
N TYR A 106 -3.23 6.22 -2.04
CA TYR A 106 -4.64 6.38 -2.42
C TYR A 106 -4.85 7.59 -3.33
N THR A 107 -5.80 7.47 -4.24
CA THR A 107 -6.25 8.57 -5.09
C THR A 107 -7.72 8.38 -5.48
N PRO A 108 -8.54 9.43 -5.61
CA PRO A 108 -8.22 10.84 -5.35
C PRO A 108 -8.13 11.17 -3.85
N LEU A 109 -7.25 12.10 -3.51
CA LEU A 109 -7.12 12.73 -2.19
C LEU A 109 -7.53 14.20 -2.33
N THR A 110 -8.80 14.47 -2.61
CA THR A 110 -9.34 15.83 -2.75
C THR A 110 -10.68 15.87 -2.04
N THR A 111 -10.98 16.97 -1.36
CA THR A 111 -12.31 17.23 -0.80
C THR A 111 -13.31 17.44 -1.94
N ASP A 112 -14.55 17.00 -1.75
CA ASP A 112 -15.65 17.14 -2.72
C ASP A 112 -16.02 18.60 -3.04
N GLN A 113 -15.36 19.58 -2.40
CA GLN A 113 -15.68 21.00 -2.46
C GLN A 113 -14.93 21.78 -3.53
N GLU A 114 -13.83 21.25 -4.07
CA GLU A 114 -13.26 21.85 -5.27
C GLU A 114 -14.07 21.38 -6.47
N GLY A 115 -14.71 22.33 -7.15
CA GLY A 115 -15.32 22.18 -8.46
C GLY A 115 -14.27 21.80 -9.51
N ALA A 116 -13.69 20.62 -9.36
CA ALA A 116 -12.75 20.06 -10.30
C ALA A 116 -13.52 19.87 -11.59
N SER A 117 -13.24 20.75 -12.55
CA SER A 117 -13.61 20.60 -13.95
C SER A 117 -13.62 19.12 -14.31
N VAL A 118 -14.72 18.66 -14.91
CA VAL A 118 -15.01 17.26 -15.22
C VAL A 118 -14.01 16.74 -16.27
N ARG A 119 -12.74 16.62 -15.88
CA ARG A 119 -11.74 15.95 -16.68
C ARG A 119 -11.94 14.47 -16.41
N LYS A 120 -12.38 13.75 -17.45
CA LYS A 120 -12.48 12.28 -17.44
C LYS A 120 -11.15 11.73 -16.90
N THR A 121 -11.18 11.21 -15.68
CA THR A 121 -9.99 10.66 -15.05
C THR A 121 -9.78 9.26 -15.61
N THR A 122 -8.72 9.08 -16.39
CA THR A 122 -8.42 7.79 -17.00
C THR A 122 -7.72 6.86 -16.01
N VAL A 123 -7.78 5.55 -16.27
CA VAL A 123 -7.04 4.53 -15.50
C VAL A 123 -5.55 4.87 -15.41
N LEU A 124 -4.97 5.31 -16.53
CA LEU A 124 -3.57 5.71 -16.60
C LEU A 124 -3.27 6.88 -15.67
N ASP A 125 -4.18 7.86 -15.56
CA ASP A 125 -3.99 8.99 -14.65
C ASP A 125 -4.08 8.55 -13.19
N VAL A 126 -4.98 7.62 -12.86
CA VAL A 126 -5.07 7.01 -11.52
C VAL A 126 -3.76 6.29 -11.18
N MET A 127 -3.33 5.36 -12.03
CA MET A 127 -2.10 4.58 -11.77
C MET A 127 -0.85 5.47 -11.73
N ARG A 128 -0.76 6.50 -12.59
CA ARG A 128 0.35 7.48 -12.53
C ARG A 128 0.33 8.27 -11.23
N ARG A 129 -0.85 8.69 -10.75
CA ARG A 129 -0.99 9.37 -9.46
C ARG A 129 -0.62 8.44 -8.31
N LEU A 130 -0.99 7.17 -8.35
CA LEU A 130 -0.62 6.19 -7.32
C LEU A 130 0.90 6.01 -7.20
N LEU A 131 1.67 6.14 -8.28
CA LEU A 131 3.14 6.08 -8.21
C LEU A 131 3.80 7.37 -7.69
N GLN A 132 3.06 8.46 -7.49
CA GLN A 132 3.63 9.72 -7.01
C GLN A 132 3.88 9.67 -5.50
N PRO A 133 5.08 10.02 -5.00
CA PRO A 133 5.41 9.99 -3.57
C PRO A 133 4.44 10.79 -2.69
N LYS A 134 3.88 11.88 -3.23
CA LYS A 134 2.90 12.73 -2.52
C LYS A 134 1.57 12.05 -2.18
N ASN A 135 1.24 10.94 -2.85
CA ASN A 135 0.03 10.17 -2.58
C ASN A 135 0.32 8.93 -1.72
N MET A 136 1.57 8.73 -1.28
CA MET A 136 1.97 7.67 -0.35
C MET A 136 1.67 8.07 1.09
N MET A 137 1.11 7.13 1.84
CA MET A 137 0.69 7.28 3.23
C MET A 137 1.77 6.85 4.21
N VAL A 138 3.02 6.92 3.77
CA VAL A 138 4.21 6.56 4.53
C VAL A 138 5.25 7.65 4.25
N SER A 139 5.78 8.27 5.31
CA SER A 139 6.81 9.31 5.19
C SER A 139 8.14 8.62 5.08
N THR A 140 8.73 8.70 3.91
CA THR A 140 10.06 8.15 3.65
C THR A 140 10.99 9.25 3.19
N VAL A 141 12.20 9.25 3.74
CA VAL A 141 13.24 10.18 3.33
C VAL A 141 13.82 9.61 2.04
N HIS A 142 13.68 10.34 0.94
CA HIS A 142 14.37 9.99 -0.29
C HIS A 142 15.84 10.38 -0.12
N ASP A 143 16.67 9.44 0.32
CA ASP A 143 18.10 9.58 0.15
C ASP A 143 18.40 9.39 -1.34
N ARG A 144 18.98 10.42 -1.96
CA ARG A 144 19.37 10.37 -3.38
C ARG A 144 20.51 9.39 -3.63
N SER A 145 21.23 8.98 -2.58
CA SER A 145 22.35 8.04 -2.65
C SER A 145 21.93 6.57 -2.58
N ALA A 146 20.74 6.26 -2.03
CA ALA A 146 20.25 4.90 -1.91
C ALA A 146 19.27 4.57 -3.05
N ALA A 147 19.62 3.56 -3.86
CA ALA A 147 18.77 3.08 -4.93
C ALA A 147 17.62 2.23 -4.35
N HIS A 148 16.49 2.85 -4.02
CA HIS A 148 15.30 2.12 -3.61
C HIS A 148 14.48 1.63 -4.82
N CYS A 149 13.83 0.49 -4.68
CA CYS A 149 13.06 -0.13 -5.76
C CYS A 149 11.77 -0.80 -5.24
N TYR A 150 10.82 -0.97 -6.14
CA TYR A 150 9.61 -1.77 -5.93
C TYR A 150 9.95 -3.26 -6.07
N ILE A 151 9.58 -4.04 -5.06
CA ILE A 151 9.54 -5.50 -5.15
C ILE A 151 8.28 -5.91 -5.90
N SER A 152 7.14 -5.33 -5.52
CA SER A 152 5.83 -5.63 -6.11
C SER A 152 4.85 -4.47 -5.91
N ILE A 153 3.84 -4.40 -6.77
CA ILE A 153 2.76 -3.42 -6.69
C ILE A 153 1.43 -4.10 -7.00
N LEU A 154 0.41 -3.84 -6.18
CA LEU A 154 -0.98 -4.16 -6.45
C LEU A 154 -1.79 -2.87 -6.47
N ASN A 155 -2.46 -2.60 -7.59
CA ASN A 155 -3.41 -1.50 -7.71
C ASN A 155 -4.84 -2.04 -7.69
N ILE A 156 -5.61 -1.69 -6.65
CA ILE A 156 -7.04 -1.93 -6.56
C ILE A 156 -7.74 -0.69 -7.14
N ILE A 157 -8.31 -0.83 -8.33
CA ILE A 157 -9.00 0.25 -9.03
C ILE A 157 -10.50 0.08 -8.86
N GLN A 158 -11.13 1.09 -8.28
CA GLN A 158 -12.56 1.12 -8.00
C GLN A 158 -13.28 2.10 -8.92
N GLY A 159 -14.26 1.59 -9.66
CA GLY A 159 -15.11 2.39 -10.53
C GLY A 159 -15.39 1.71 -11.86
N GLU A 160 -16.08 2.42 -12.74
CA GLU A 160 -16.34 1.94 -14.09
C GLU A 160 -15.10 2.14 -14.95
N VAL A 161 -14.43 1.03 -15.25
CA VAL A 161 -13.16 0.99 -15.97
C VAL A 161 -13.22 -0.06 -17.09
N ASP A 162 -12.74 0.31 -18.27
CA ASP A 162 -12.53 -0.62 -19.38
C ASP A 162 -11.23 -1.42 -19.17
N PRO A 163 -11.28 -2.76 -19.10
CA PRO A 163 -10.11 -3.62 -18.95
C PRO A 163 -9.03 -3.41 -20.02
N THR A 164 -9.42 -3.05 -21.24
CA THR A 164 -8.45 -2.79 -22.32
C THR A 164 -7.57 -1.58 -22.01
N GLN A 165 -8.11 -0.59 -21.28
CA GLN A 165 -7.38 0.59 -20.84
C GLN A 165 -6.41 0.26 -19.70
N VAL A 166 -6.71 -0.76 -18.88
CA VAL A 166 -5.81 -1.24 -17.81
C VAL A 166 -4.53 -1.80 -18.42
N HIS A 167 -4.65 -2.70 -19.40
CA HIS A 167 -3.48 -3.28 -20.06
C HIS A 167 -2.61 -2.21 -20.74
N LYS A 168 -3.23 -1.29 -21.49
CA LYS A 168 -2.53 -0.15 -22.09
C LYS A 168 -1.85 0.76 -21.05
N SER A 169 -2.47 0.93 -19.88
CA SER A 169 -1.91 1.75 -18.81
C SER A 169 -0.68 1.10 -18.17
N LEU A 170 -0.74 -0.22 -17.92
CA LEU A 170 0.38 -1.01 -17.42
C LEU A 170 1.57 -0.98 -18.38
N GLN A 171 1.32 -1.18 -19.68
CA GLN A 171 2.37 -1.14 -20.70
C GLN A 171 3.07 0.23 -20.70
N ARG A 172 2.32 1.33 -20.66
CA ARG A 172 2.88 2.70 -20.60
C ARG A 172 3.70 2.97 -19.35
N ILE A 173 3.32 2.42 -18.19
CA ILE A 173 4.09 2.56 -16.95
C ILE A 173 5.44 1.86 -17.08
N ARG A 174 5.46 0.66 -17.69
CA ARG A 174 6.68 -0.12 -17.93
C ARG A 174 7.60 0.56 -18.96
N GLU A 175 7.06 0.97 -20.10
CA GLU A 175 7.82 1.64 -21.17
C GLU A 175 8.46 2.96 -20.70
N ARG A 176 7.73 3.73 -19.89
CA ARG A 176 8.23 5.01 -19.35
C ARG A 176 9.11 4.86 -18.11
N LYS A 177 9.32 3.64 -17.62
CA LYS A 177 10.09 3.34 -16.40
C LYS A 177 9.71 4.25 -15.22
N LEU A 178 8.40 4.47 -15.02
CA LEU A 178 7.90 5.35 -13.95
C LEU A 178 8.11 4.77 -12.53
N ALA A 179 8.44 3.48 -12.45
CA ALA A 179 8.78 2.77 -11.23
C ALA A 179 10.03 1.92 -11.50
N GLN A 180 11.00 1.99 -10.61
CA GLN A 180 12.19 1.14 -10.61
C GLN A 180 11.87 -0.14 -9.84
N PHE A 181 12.03 -1.30 -10.47
CA PHE A 181 11.80 -2.59 -9.83
C PHE A 181 13.11 -3.24 -9.40
N ILE A 182 13.00 -4.26 -8.54
CA ILE A 182 14.12 -5.15 -8.19
C ILE A 182 14.83 -5.67 -9.44
N PRO A 183 16.17 -5.76 -9.44
CA PRO A 183 16.91 -6.16 -10.63
C PRO A 183 17.04 -7.69 -10.78
N TRP A 184 16.89 -8.44 -9.68
CA TRP A 184 17.03 -9.90 -9.64
C TRP A 184 15.73 -10.67 -9.99
N GLY A 185 14.66 -9.96 -10.35
CA GLY A 185 13.36 -10.56 -10.66
C GLY A 185 12.53 -9.73 -11.64
N PRO A 186 11.48 -10.33 -12.23
CA PRO A 186 10.59 -9.60 -13.13
C PRO A 186 9.72 -8.58 -12.36
N ALA A 187 9.44 -7.44 -12.99
CA ALA A 187 8.56 -6.42 -12.43
C ALA A 187 7.13 -6.94 -12.20
N SER A 188 6.73 -7.09 -10.93
CA SER A 188 5.41 -7.55 -10.51
C SER A 188 4.45 -6.37 -10.32
N ILE A 189 3.53 -6.17 -11.27
CA ILE A 189 2.44 -5.19 -11.17
C ILE A 189 1.12 -5.89 -11.39
N GLN A 190 0.29 -5.92 -10.36
CA GLN A 190 -1.04 -6.49 -10.38
C GLN A 190 -2.12 -5.41 -10.37
N VAL A 191 -3.24 -5.69 -11.01
CA VAL A 191 -4.39 -4.79 -11.02
C VAL A 191 -5.66 -5.57 -10.71
N ALA A 192 -6.29 -5.24 -9.59
CA ALA A 192 -7.62 -5.74 -9.26
C ALA A 192 -8.65 -4.66 -9.60
N LEU A 193 -9.65 -5.02 -10.40
CA LEU A 193 -10.79 -4.15 -10.66
C LEU A 193 -11.91 -4.49 -9.69
N SER A 194 -12.45 -3.47 -9.04
CA SER A 194 -13.60 -3.64 -8.16
C SER A 194 -14.69 -2.61 -8.42
N ARG A 195 -15.92 -3.00 -8.10
CA ARG A 195 -17.06 -2.09 -8.04
C ARG A 195 -17.12 -1.41 -6.69
N LYS A 196 -17.64 -0.19 -6.67
CA LYS A 196 -18.05 0.47 -5.43
C LYS A 196 -19.35 -0.16 -4.93
N SER A 197 -19.55 -0.15 -3.62
CA SER A 197 -20.79 -0.59 -3.00
C SER A 197 -21.99 0.18 -3.56
N PRO A 198 -23.10 -0.49 -3.93
CA PRO A 198 -24.30 0.20 -4.40
C PRO A 198 -25.02 0.99 -3.29
N TYR A 199 -24.72 0.71 -2.01
CA TYR A 199 -25.36 1.30 -0.85
C TYR A 199 -24.67 2.58 -0.34
N ILE A 200 -23.43 2.84 -0.77
CA ILE A 200 -22.72 4.07 -0.42
C ILE A 200 -23.22 5.17 -1.36
N GLN A 201 -23.86 6.20 -0.80
CA GLN A 201 -24.28 7.37 -1.55
C GLN A 201 -23.04 8.15 -2.00
N SER A 202 -22.61 7.91 -3.25
CA SER A 202 -21.73 8.83 -3.97
C SER A 202 -22.52 10.11 -4.25
N ALA A 203 -21.95 11.29 -3.95
CA ALA A 203 -22.53 12.60 -4.27
C ALA A 203 -22.83 12.79 -5.78
N HIS A 204 -22.30 11.90 -6.64
CA HIS A 204 -22.58 11.86 -8.06
C HIS A 204 -23.43 10.63 -8.37
N ARG A 205 -24.75 10.76 -8.17
CA ARG A 205 -25.76 9.80 -8.62
C ARG A 205 -26.37 10.31 -9.92
N VAL A 206 -26.17 9.59 -11.01
CA VAL A 206 -27.28 9.37 -11.95
C VAL A 206 -27.38 7.86 -12.15
N SER A 207 -28.34 7.27 -11.44
CA SER A 207 -28.82 5.91 -11.65
C SER A 207 -30.20 6.05 -12.27
N GLY A 208 -30.28 5.98 -13.60
CA GLY A 208 -31.54 5.84 -14.33
C GLY A 208 -31.80 4.36 -14.58
N LEU A 209 -32.95 3.88 -14.12
CA LEU A 209 -33.49 2.57 -14.49
C LEU A 209 -34.62 2.83 -15.46
N MET A 210 -34.46 2.43 -16.72
CA MET A 210 -35.57 2.35 -17.68
C MET A 210 -35.68 0.91 -18.15
N LEU A 211 -36.81 0.27 -17.83
CA LEU A 211 -37.19 -1.02 -18.40
C LEU A 211 -37.89 -0.75 -19.73
N ALA A 212 -37.31 -1.24 -20.83
CA ALA A 212 -37.97 -1.32 -22.12
C ALA A 212 -37.67 -2.71 -22.71
N ASN A 213 -38.72 -3.40 -23.13
CA ASN A 213 -38.64 -4.75 -23.68
C ASN A 213 -38.48 -4.64 -25.20
N HIS A 214 -37.33 -5.03 -25.75
CA HIS A 214 -37.18 -5.18 -27.19
C HIS A 214 -36.47 -6.49 -27.54
N THR A 215 -37.23 -7.32 -28.26
CA THR A 215 -36.87 -8.62 -28.82
C THR A 215 -35.86 -8.44 -29.96
N ILE A 216 -34.57 -8.66 -29.71
CA ILE A 216 -33.56 -9.13 -30.70
C ILE A 216 -32.37 -9.66 -29.87
N ILE A 217 -32.34 -10.97 -29.63
CA ILE A 217 -31.11 -11.72 -29.34
C ILE A 217 -31.12 -12.89 -30.33
N SER A 218 -30.30 -12.78 -31.36
CA SER A 218 -29.96 -13.88 -32.27
C SER A 218 -28.48 -13.76 -32.64
N SER A 219 -27.81 -14.91 -32.54
CA SER A 219 -26.48 -15.26 -33.04
C SER A 219 -25.25 -14.83 -32.23
N VAL A 220 -24.77 -15.80 -31.43
CA VAL A 220 -23.40 -15.94 -30.94
C VAL A 220 -22.73 -16.96 -31.84
N ASN A 221 -21.56 -16.65 -32.42
CA ASN A 221 -20.64 -17.72 -32.82
C ASN A 221 -19.17 -17.26 -32.90
N ALA A 222 -18.33 -18.00 -32.14
CA ALA A 222 -16.96 -18.45 -32.43
C ALA A 222 -15.83 -17.39 -32.65
N THR A 223 -14.55 -17.58 -32.30
CA THR A 223 -13.76 -18.77 -31.94
C THR A 223 -12.45 -18.37 -31.25
N PHE A 224 -11.87 -19.32 -30.52
CA PHE A 224 -10.64 -19.28 -29.71
C PHE A 224 -9.31 -19.24 -30.51
N SER A 225 -8.24 -18.83 -29.80
CA SER A 225 -6.84 -19.37 -29.74
C SER A 225 -5.76 -18.30 -29.96
N LEU A 226 -4.54 -18.32 -29.41
CA LEU A 226 -3.87 -18.82 -28.19
C LEU A 226 -2.46 -18.15 -28.19
N TRP A 227 -1.71 -18.21 -27.08
CA TRP A 227 -0.28 -17.90 -26.85
C TRP A 227 0.06 -16.57 -26.13
N GLY A 228 0.67 -16.72 -24.94
CA GLY A 228 0.93 -15.67 -23.93
C GLY A 228 2.26 -14.92 -24.09
N PRO A 229 2.45 -13.82 -23.31
CA PRO A 229 3.46 -13.83 -22.23
C PRO A 229 3.09 -12.98 -20.98
N ALA A 230 3.73 -13.27 -19.85
CA ALA A 230 3.68 -12.57 -18.55
C ALA A 230 2.27 -12.42 -17.94
N SER A 231 2.01 -13.10 -16.81
CA SER A 231 0.69 -13.17 -16.18
C SER A 231 0.19 -11.82 -15.64
N ILE A 232 -0.39 -11.01 -16.52
CA ILE A 232 -1.19 -9.84 -16.18
C ILE A 232 -2.60 -10.36 -15.86
N GLN A 233 -2.88 -10.50 -14.57
CA GLN A 233 -4.20 -10.89 -14.09
C GLN A 233 -5.07 -9.62 -13.95
N VAL A 234 -6.06 -9.44 -14.83
CA VAL A 234 -7.10 -8.38 -14.75
C VAL A 234 -8.48 -9.01 -14.54
N ALA A 235 -9.05 -8.86 -13.34
CA ALA A 235 -10.35 -9.44 -12.98
C ALA A 235 -11.50 -8.63 -13.59
N LEU A 236 -12.51 -9.30 -14.14
CA LEU A 236 -13.64 -8.66 -14.81
C LEU A 236 -14.86 -8.48 -13.88
N SER A 237 -15.80 -7.64 -14.29
CA SER A 237 -17.18 -7.70 -13.79
C SER A 237 -18.13 -7.16 -14.88
N ARG A 238 -19.34 -7.73 -15.04
CA ARG A 238 -20.24 -7.54 -16.21
C ARG A 238 -20.91 -6.16 -16.35
N LYS A 239 -20.77 -5.53 -17.53
CA LYS A 239 -21.26 -4.19 -17.91
C LYS A 239 -22.77 -4.14 -18.25
N SER A 240 -23.44 -2.99 -18.04
CA SER A 240 -24.73 -2.67 -18.67
C SER A 240 -24.51 -1.67 -19.84
N PRO A 241 -25.10 -1.87 -21.03
CA PRO A 241 -24.89 -1.01 -22.20
C PRO A 241 -25.51 0.39 -22.15
N TYR A 242 -26.39 0.69 -21.18
CA TYR A 242 -27.32 1.84 -21.26
C TYR A 242 -27.05 2.98 -20.28
N ILE A 243 -25.91 2.97 -19.56
CA ILE A 243 -25.61 3.97 -18.53
C ILE A 243 -24.36 4.76 -18.91
N GLN A 244 -24.50 6.07 -19.11
CA GLN A 244 -23.36 6.99 -19.16
C GLN A 244 -23.05 7.48 -17.74
N SER A 245 -22.04 6.90 -17.09
CA SER A 245 -21.62 7.35 -15.75
C SER A 245 -20.63 8.51 -15.82
N ALA A 246 -20.77 9.48 -14.93
CA ALA A 246 -19.72 10.44 -14.63
C ALA A 246 -18.62 9.70 -13.84
N HIS A 247 -17.65 9.12 -14.56
CA HIS A 247 -16.63 8.22 -14.00
C HIS A 247 -15.75 8.89 -12.92
N ARG A 248 -16.09 8.72 -11.64
CA ARG A 248 -15.15 8.92 -10.53
C ARG A 248 -14.44 7.61 -10.20
N VAL A 249 -13.34 7.35 -10.91
CA VAL A 249 -12.42 6.24 -10.65
C VAL A 249 -11.54 6.59 -9.44
N SER A 250 -11.52 5.71 -8.45
CA SER A 250 -10.55 5.74 -7.34
C SER A 250 -9.59 4.58 -7.46
N GLY A 251 -8.42 4.71 -6.86
CA GLY A 251 -7.40 3.68 -6.83
C GLY A 251 -6.75 3.63 -5.45
N LEU A 252 -6.50 2.42 -4.99
CA LEU A 252 -5.61 2.12 -3.88
C LEU A 252 -4.40 1.35 -4.44
N MET A 253 -3.22 1.70 -4.00
CA MET A 253 -1.99 0.96 -4.24
C MET A 253 -1.54 0.32 -2.94
N LEU A 254 -1.27 -0.98 -2.98
CA LEU A 254 -0.43 -1.69 -2.01
C LEU A 254 0.90 -1.94 -2.70
N ALA A 255 1.99 -1.43 -2.14
CA ALA A 255 3.31 -1.57 -2.73
C ALA A 255 4.29 -2.12 -1.71
N ASN A 256 5.03 -3.16 -2.11
CA ASN A 256 6.19 -3.61 -1.39
C ASN A 256 7.41 -2.86 -1.97
N HIS A 257 7.98 -1.96 -1.19
CA HIS A 257 9.05 -1.07 -1.64
C HIS A 257 10.18 -1.04 -0.63
N THR A 258 11.43 -1.15 -1.09
CA THR A 258 12.62 -1.23 -0.22
C THR A 258 12.92 0.06 0.56
N ILE A 259 12.16 1.13 0.32
CA ILE A 259 12.32 2.41 1.03
C ILE A 259 11.73 2.38 2.44
N ILE A 260 10.91 1.37 2.73
CA ILE A 260 10.35 1.14 4.06
C ILE A 260 11.45 0.91 5.11
N SER A 261 12.64 0.43 4.71
CA SER A 261 13.79 0.29 5.61
C SER A 261 14.20 1.61 6.28
N SER A 262 14.00 2.75 5.60
CA SER A 262 14.27 4.08 6.19
C SER A 262 13.39 4.41 7.41
N LEU A 263 12.24 3.74 7.58
CA LEU A 263 11.43 3.84 8.80
C LEU A 263 12.02 3.01 9.93
N PHE A 264 12.48 1.79 9.62
CA PHE A 264 13.10 0.91 10.60
C PHE A 264 14.45 1.45 11.07
N ASP A 265 15.27 1.98 10.16
CA ASP A 265 16.53 2.66 10.50
C ASP A 265 16.30 3.83 11.47
N ARG A 266 15.25 4.62 11.25
CA ARG A 266 14.90 5.71 12.17
C ARG A 266 14.47 5.18 13.54
N ALA A 267 13.68 4.09 13.58
CA ALA A 267 13.29 3.46 14.83
C ALA A 267 14.52 2.94 15.60
N LEU A 268 15.46 2.31 14.90
CA LEU A 268 16.74 1.85 15.46
C LEU A 268 17.58 3.02 16.01
N GLN A 269 17.72 4.11 15.25
CA GLN A 269 18.46 5.30 15.71
C GLN A 269 17.83 5.95 16.94
N GLN A 270 16.50 6.00 17.03
CA GLN A 270 15.79 6.52 18.19
C GLN A 270 15.96 5.60 19.41
N TYR A 271 15.85 4.28 19.21
CA TYR A 271 16.11 3.28 20.25
C TYR A 271 17.55 3.38 20.76
N ASP A 272 18.55 3.38 19.89
CA ASP A 272 19.97 3.42 20.26
C ASP A 272 20.30 4.67 21.08
N LYS A 273 19.70 5.83 20.76
CA LYS A 273 19.88 7.07 21.53
C LYS A 273 19.39 6.95 22.96
N LEU A 274 18.27 6.26 23.20
CA LEU A 274 17.73 6.03 24.55
C LEU A 274 18.50 4.92 25.26
N ARG A 275 18.78 3.81 24.57
CA ARG A 275 19.45 2.63 25.12
C ARG A 275 20.88 2.95 25.58
N LYS A 276 21.63 3.76 24.83
CA LYS A 276 22.99 4.23 25.20
C LYS A 276 23.03 5.04 26.49
N ARG A 277 21.91 5.68 26.86
CA ARG A 277 21.78 6.48 28.10
C ARG A 277 21.06 5.72 29.21
N GLU A 278 20.71 4.46 28.95
CA GLU A 278 19.86 3.64 29.83
C GLU A 278 18.57 4.36 30.28
N ALA A 279 18.05 5.25 29.43
CA ALA A 279 16.96 6.14 29.80
C ALA A 279 15.61 5.38 29.85
N PHE A 280 14.80 5.68 30.86
CA PHE A 280 13.42 5.22 31.03
C PHE A 280 13.23 3.68 31.13
N LEU A 281 14.27 2.94 31.52
CA LEU A 281 14.23 1.48 31.64
C LEU A 281 13.63 0.97 32.96
N GLU A 282 13.52 1.81 33.99
CA GLU A 282 13.03 1.39 35.31
C GLU A 282 11.59 0.85 35.28
N GLN A 283 10.73 1.41 34.42
CA GLN A 283 9.37 0.92 34.27
C GLN A 283 9.33 -0.46 33.64
N PHE A 284 10.19 -0.72 32.65
CA PHE A 284 10.30 -2.02 32.01
C PHE A 284 10.80 -3.09 32.99
N ARG A 285 11.80 -2.79 33.82
CA ARG A 285 12.36 -3.73 34.82
C ARG A 285 11.34 -4.25 35.85
N LYS A 286 10.21 -3.56 36.03
CA LYS A 286 9.11 -4.02 36.91
C LYS A 286 8.31 -5.17 36.29
N GLU A 287 8.29 -5.25 34.97
CA GLU A 287 7.58 -6.28 34.22
C GLU A 287 8.32 -7.61 34.26
N ALA A 288 7.58 -8.72 34.27
CA ALA A 288 8.14 -10.06 34.39
C ALA A 288 9.15 -10.40 33.27
N MET A 289 8.91 -9.89 32.07
CA MET A 289 9.77 -10.10 30.89
C MET A 289 11.16 -9.47 31.02
N PHE A 290 11.31 -8.43 31.84
CA PHE A 290 12.53 -7.62 31.93
C PHE A 290 13.11 -7.56 33.35
N ARG A 291 12.60 -8.40 34.26
CA ARG A 291 12.96 -8.40 35.67
C ARG A 291 14.43 -8.76 35.87
N ASP A 292 14.88 -9.79 35.17
CA ASP A 292 16.20 -10.38 35.37
C ASP A 292 17.25 -9.79 34.40
N ASN A 293 16.88 -9.57 33.14
CA ASN A 293 17.75 -8.98 32.13
C ASN A 293 16.94 -8.15 31.09
N LEU A 294 17.64 -7.44 30.21
CA LEU A 294 17.06 -6.66 29.12
C LEU A 294 17.34 -7.29 27.74
N GLU A 295 17.67 -8.58 27.70
CA GLU A 295 18.10 -9.28 26.48
C GLU A 295 17.02 -9.25 25.39
N GLU A 296 15.74 -9.26 25.76
CA GLU A 296 14.65 -9.19 24.78
C GLU A 296 14.67 -7.86 23.98
N LEU A 297 15.13 -6.76 24.58
CA LEU A 297 15.30 -5.48 23.86
C LEU A 297 16.47 -5.56 22.87
N ASP A 298 17.58 -6.15 23.29
CA ASP A 298 18.78 -6.26 22.47
C ASP A 298 18.55 -7.25 21.30
N ASN A 299 17.89 -8.38 21.55
CA ASN A 299 17.46 -9.29 20.50
C ASN A 299 16.44 -8.65 19.53
N SER A 300 15.51 -7.84 20.03
CA SER A 300 14.58 -7.09 19.16
C SER A 300 15.32 -6.11 18.24
N ARG A 301 16.40 -5.52 18.73
CA ARG A 301 17.25 -4.61 17.96
C ARG A 301 18.00 -5.34 16.85
N GLU A 302 18.50 -6.54 17.11
CA GLU A 302 19.17 -7.38 16.12
C GLU A 302 18.21 -7.81 15.01
N VAL A 303 17.03 -8.33 15.37
CA VAL A 303 16.03 -8.76 14.38
C VAL A 303 15.62 -7.63 13.44
N VAL A 304 15.44 -6.41 13.95
CA VAL A 304 15.09 -5.26 13.12
C VAL A 304 16.28 -4.76 12.29
N GLN A 305 17.51 -4.92 12.78
CA GLN A 305 18.71 -4.63 11.98
C GLN A 305 18.84 -5.59 10.81
N GLU A 306 18.70 -6.90 11.04
CA GLU A 306 18.72 -7.91 9.99
C GLU A 306 17.65 -7.64 8.92
N LEU A 307 16.46 -7.20 9.34
CA LEU A 307 15.40 -6.79 8.43
C LEU A 307 15.83 -5.60 7.53
N VAL A 308 16.45 -4.58 8.12
CA VAL A 308 16.98 -3.44 7.36
C VAL A 308 18.03 -3.89 6.36
N ASP A 309 18.96 -4.73 6.80
CA ASP A 309 20.06 -5.23 5.98
C ASP A 309 19.53 -6.07 4.81
N GLU A 310 18.51 -6.90 5.04
CA GLU A 310 17.85 -7.68 3.97
C GLU A 310 17.13 -6.76 2.96
N TYR A 311 16.46 -5.70 3.41
CA TYR A 311 15.85 -4.71 2.50
C TYR A 311 16.90 -3.97 1.67
N GLN A 312 18.07 -3.67 2.23
CA GLN A 312 19.18 -3.06 1.50
C GLN A 312 19.78 -4.05 0.48
N ALA A 313 20.00 -5.30 0.89
CA ALA A 313 20.48 -6.35 0.00
C ALA A 313 19.52 -6.58 -1.17
N ALA A 314 18.21 -6.51 -0.95
CA ALA A 314 17.19 -6.68 -1.99
C ALA A 314 17.22 -5.64 -3.12
N THR A 315 17.97 -4.54 -2.95
CA THR A 315 18.18 -3.54 -4.00
C THR A 315 19.27 -3.92 -5.01
N ARG A 316 20.12 -4.90 -4.66
CA ARG A 316 21.29 -5.31 -5.43
C ARG A 316 20.98 -6.50 -6.35
N GLU A 317 21.76 -6.64 -7.43
CA GLU A 317 21.64 -7.77 -8.37
C GLU A 317 22.00 -9.12 -7.74
N ASP A 318 22.91 -9.12 -6.77
CA ASP A 318 23.41 -10.30 -6.06
C ASP A 318 22.54 -10.74 -4.87
N TYR A 319 21.32 -10.21 -4.73
CA TYR A 319 20.43 -10.54 -3.61
C TYR A 319 20.17 -12.05 -3.48
N LEU A 320 19.95 -12.76 -4.59
CA LEU A 320 19.66 -14.20 -4.56
C LEU A 320 20.84 -15.00 -3.99
N THR A 321 22.07 -14.69 -4.43
CA THR A 321 23.29 -15.32 -3.92
C THR A 321 23.63 -14.89 -2.49
N TRP A 322 23.37 -13.62 -2.15
CA TRP A 322 23.53 -13.11 -0.79
C TRP A 322 22.64 -13.87 0.19
N LYS A 323 21.38 -14.12 -0.20
CA LYS A 323 20.43 -14.86 0.62
C LYS A 323 20.83 -16.32 0.83
N GLU A 324 21.37 -16.99 -0.20
CA GLU A 324 21.86 -18.37 -0.09
C GLU A 324 23.06 -18.51 0.85
N GLY A 325 23.89 -17.47 0.97
CA GLY A 325 25.04 -17.46 1.89
C GLY A 325 24.71 -17.11 3.35
N VAL A 326 23.49 -16.65 3.62
CA VAL A 326 23.02 -16.23 4.96
C VAL A 326 22.10 -17.29 5.60
N VAL A 327 21.61 -18.27 4.83
CA VAL A 327 20.73 -19.36 5.30
C VAL A 327 21.52 -20.57 5.81
#